data_AF-A0AA36FW04-F1
#
_entry.id   AF-A0AA36FW04-F1
#
_cell.length_a   1.000
_cell.length_b   1.000
_cell.length_c   1.000
_cell.angle_alpha   90.00
_cell.angle_beta   90.00
_cell.angle_gamma   90.00
#
_symmetry.space_group_name_H-M   'P 1'
#
loop_
_entity.id
_entity.type
_entity.pdbx_description
1 polymer ?
#
loop_
_entity_poly.entity_id
_entity_poly.type
_entity_poly.pdbx_seq_one_letter_code
_entity_poly.pdbx_strand_id
1 'polypeptide(L)'
;IYTLRRRPSDAICAYSGTRYGHATPADALYTSTGSSMDWVERELEPEFAYTIEVRPVTQEYGFILEKDLLLPASKEIAIGINVVLTEAMGFRQTPFRFTGSTPKPQKHILEQRDPPVDEPLDENWMKWLNDN
;
A
#
# COMPACT_ATOMS: atom_id res chain seq x y z
N ILE A 1 5.10 -12.51 -8.89
CA ILE A 1 4.97 -11.03 -8.94
C ILE A 1 3.68 -10.55 -8.25
N TYR A 2 2.48 -11.01 -8.64
CA TYR A 2 1.21 -10.63 -7.96
C TYR A 2 1.22 -10.84 -6.43
N THR A 3 1.72 -11.99 -5.97
CA THR A 3 1.84 -12.30 -4.53
C THR A 3 2.79 -11.36 -3.78
N LEU A 4 3.80 -10.80 -4.45
CA LEU A 4 4.77 -9.88 -3.84
C LEU A 4 4.18 -8.47 -3.63
N ARG A 5 3.22 -8.07 -4.47
CA ARG A 5 2.54 -6.78 -4.39
C ARG A 5 1.49 -6.75 -3.27
N ARG A 6 0.82 -7.89 -3.05
CA ARG A 6 -0.26 -8.02 -2.08
C ARG A 6 0.22 -8.15 -0.63
N ARG A 7 1.28 -8.91 -0.37
CA ARG A 7 1.75 -9.21 1.00
C ARG A 7 2.07 -7.99 1.86
N PRO A 8 2.73 -6.93 1.35
CA PRO A 8 2.96 -5.71 2.12
C PRO A 8 1.64 -5.03 2.54
N SER A 9 0.69 -4.90 1.62
CA SER A 9 -0.64 -4.33 1.90
C SER A 9 -1.41 -5.13 2.94
N ASP A 10 -1.41 -6.46 2.82
CA ASP A 10 -2.06 -7.35 3.79
C ASP A 10 -1.43 -7.23 5.18
N ALA A 11 -0.10 -7.10 5.27
CA ALA A 11 0.61 -6.93 6.52
C ALA A 11 0.30 -5.58 7.20
N ILE A 12 0.20 -4.50 6.42
CA ILE A 12 -0.21 -3.19 6.93
C ILE A 12 -1.65 -3.26 7.44
N CYS A 13 -2.57 -3.85 6.67
CA CYS A 13 -3.96 -4.02 7.07
C CYS A 13 -4.10 -4.85 8.35
N ALA A 14 -3.31 -5.92 8.50
CA ALA A 14 -3.30 -6.73 9.71
C ALA A 14 -2.77 -5.97 10.95
N TYR A 15 -1.85 -5.02 10.74
CA TYR A 15 -1.27 -4.23 11.82
C TYR A 15 -2.19 -3.09 12.30
N SER A 16 -2.71 -2.26 11.40
CA SER A 16 -3.43 -1.03 11.74
C SER A 16 -4.88 -0.96 11.28
N GLY A 17 -5.33 -1.94 10.48
CA GLY A 17 -6.61 -1.91 9.79
C GLY A 17 -6.61 -1.09 8.49
N THR A 18 -5.52 -0.38 8.19
CA THR A 18 -5.44 0.50 7.01
C THR A 18 -5.22 -0.29 5.74
N ARG A 19 -6.01 0.02 4.72
CA ARG A 19 -5.98 -0.70 3.44
C ARG A 19 -5.19 0.09 2.42
N TYR A 20 -4.08 -0.49 1.99
CA TYR A 20 -3.25 0.05 0.90
C TYR A 20 -3.55 -0.71 -0.39
N GLY A 21 -4.01 -0.01 -1.41
CA GLY A 21 -4.14 -0.54 -2.76
C GLY A 21 -2.77 -0.93 -3.35
N HIS A 22 -2.77 -1.82 -4.34
CA HIS A 22 -1.56 -2.19 -5.07
C HIS A 22 -1.92 -2.48 -6.52
N ALA A 23 -1.29 -1.76 -7.45
CA ALA A 23 -1.44 -1.99 -8.89
C ALA A 23 -0.16 -1.49 -9.61
N THR A 24 -0.15 -1.45 -10.94
CA THR A 24 0.88 -0.68 -11.66
C THR A 24 0.65 0.82 -11.44
N PRO A 25 1.64 1.70 -11.64
CA PRO A 25 1.44 3.15 -11.48
C PRO A 25 0.32 3.71 -12.38
N ALA A 26 0.23 3.22 -13.61
CA ALA A 26 -0.80 3.63 -14.57
C ALA A 26 -2.21 3.23 -14.10
N ASP A 27 -2.33 2.05 -13.51
CA ASP A 27 -3.57 1.49 -12.98
C ASP A 27 -3.97 2.12 -11.63
N ALA A 28 -2.99 2.42 -10.77
CA ALA A 28 -3.24 2.90 -9.40
C ALA A 28 -3.53 4.41 -9.33
N LEU A 29 -2.95 5.20 -10.24
CA LEU A 29 -3.00 6.66 -10.20
C LEU A 29 -3.53 7.20 -11.53
N TYR A 30 -2.65 7.26 -12.52
CA TYR A 30 -2.91 7.71 -13.87
C TYR A 30 -1.70 7.39 -14.75
N THR A 31 -1.93 7.24 -16.05
CA THR A 31 -0.83 7.08 -17.01
C THR A 31 0.08 8.31 -16.97
N SER A 32 1.35 8.09 -16.65
CA SER A 32 2.39 9.10 -16.63
C SER A 32 3.71 8.53 -17.15
N THR A 33 4.61 9.41 -17.57
CA THR A 33 5.95 9.05 -18.07
C THR A 33 7.00 9.97 -17.47
N GLY A 34 8.20 9.45 -17.23
CA GLY A 34 9.32 10.19 -16.66
C GLY A 34 9.38 10.13 -15.13
N SER A 35 8.70 9.14 -14.52
CA SER A 35 8.84 8.88 -13.09
C SER A 35 10.24 8.34 -12.76
N SER A 36 10.65 8.42 -11.50
CA SER A 36 11.89 7.78 -11.04
C SER A 36 11.85 6.26 -11.23
N MET A 37 10.67 5.65 -11.11
CA MET A 37 10.45 4.24 -11.38
C MET A 37 10.72 3.93 -12.87
N ASP A 38 10.18 4.72 -13.80
CA ASP A 38 10.37 4.51 -15.24
C ASP A 38 11.86 4.57 -15.62
N TRP A 39 12.60 5.51 -15.02
CA TRP A 39 14.04 5.62 -15.24
C TRP A 39 14.80 4.41 -14.69
N VAL A 40 14.50 3.99 -13.45
CA VAL A 40 15.14 2.83 -12.82
C VAL A 40 14.84 1.55 -13.61
N GLU A 41 13.59 1.34 -14.03
CA GLU A 41 13.18 0.19 -14.84
C GLU A 41 13.94 0.15 -16.18
N ARG A 42 14.15 1.30 -16.80
CA ARG A 42 14.88 1.42 -18.07
C ARG A 42 16.38 1.20 -17.95
N GLU A 43 17.02 1.80 -16.94
CA GLU A 43 18.50 1.80 -16.84
C GLU A 43 19.05 0.57 -16.13
N LEU A 44 18.34 0.08 -15.12
CA LEU A 44 18.89 -0.89 -14.17
C LEU A 44 18.20 -2.25 -14.25
N GLU A 45 17.04 -2.33 -14.93
CA GLU A 45 16.25 -3.56 -15.09
C GLU A 45 16.11 -4.35 -13.76
N PRO A 46 15.69 -3.71 -12.65
CA PRO A 46 15.69 -4.38 -11.36
C PRO A 46 14.62 -5.47 -11.32
N GLU A 47 14.86 -6.51 -10.52
CA GLU A 47 13.84 -7.52 -10.24
C GLU A 47 12.63 -6.92 -9.49
N PHE A 48 12.88 -5.87 -8.70
CA PHE A 48 11.87 -5.22 -7.86
C PHE A 48 11.99 -3.69 -7.93
N ALA A 49 10.92 -3.01 -8.33
CA ALA A 49 10.75 -1.57 -8.23
C ALA A 49 9.38 -1.25 -7.61
N TYR A 50 9.34 -0.32 -6.65
CA TYR A 50 8.14 0.03 -5.89
C TYR A 50 8.02 1.54 -5.71
N THR A 51 6.78 2.03 -5.84
CA THR A 51 6.35 3.36 -5.38
C THR A 51 5.33 3.13 -4.28
N ILE A 52 5.44 3.90 -3.21
CA ILE A 52 4.54 3.81 -2.06
C ILE A 52 3.87 5.17 -1.88
N GLU A 53 2.56 5.20 -2.08
CA GLU A 53 1.73 6.35 -1.75
C GLU A 53 1.25 6.21 -0.30
N VAL A 54 1.53 7.23 0.51
CA VAL A 54 1.24 7.23 1.96
C VAL A 54 -0.09 7.94 2.26
N ARG A 55 -0.55 7.86 3.51
CA ARG A 55 -1.73 8.61 3.99
C ARG A 55 -1.68 10.11 3.63
N PRO A 56 -2.84 10.80 3.56
CA PRO A 56 -4.20 10.31 3.77
C PRO A 56 -4.79 9.56 2.57
N VAL A 57 -5.84 8.76 2.81
CA VAL A 57 -6.58 8.07 1.73
C VAL A 57 -7.46 9.04 0.94
N THR A 58 -7.98 10.07 1.61
CA THR A 58 -8.87 11.05 0.98
C THR A 58 -8.07 12.21 0.38
N GLN A 59 -8.36 12.52 -0.89
CA GLN A 59 -7.77 13.67 -1.60
C GLN A 59 -8.25 15.02 -1.03
N GLU A 60 -9.29 15.03 -0.20
CA GLU A 60 -9.90 16.25 0.35
C GLU A 60 -8.89 17.10 1.15
N TYR A 61 -7.88 16.47 1.74
CA TYR A 61 -6.77 17.15 2.41
C TYR A 61 -5.41 16.98 1.71
N GLY A 62 -5.33 16.12 0.68
CA GLY A 62 -4.15 15.90 -0.16
C GLY A 62 -2.86 15.72 0.66
N PHE A 63 -1.98 16.72 0.61
CA PHE A 63 -0.66 16.71 1.29
C PHE A 63 -0.72 17.10 2.79
N ILE A 64 -1.89 17.45 3.33
CA ILE A 64 -2.06 17.83 4.72
C ILE A 64 -2.47 16.58 5.51
N LEU A 65 -1.56 16.13 6.37
CA LEU A 65 -1.80 15.03 7.30
C LEU A 65 -1.84 15.55 8.73
N GLU A 66 -2.85 15.12 9.51
CA GLU A 66 -2.91 15.45 10.94
C GLU A 66 -1.66 14.96 11.67
N LYS A 67 -1.15 15.78 12.59
CA LYS A 67 0.08 15.48 13.33
C LYS A 67 0.05 14.11 14.02
N ASP A 68 -1.11 13.72 14.54
CA ASP A 68 -1.30 12.46 15.26
C ASP A 68 -1.25 11.23 14.32
N LEU A 69 -1.33 11.43 13.01
CA LEU A 69 -1.22 10.38 11.99
C LEU A 69 0.21 10.20 11.46
N LEU A 70 1.16 11.09 11.79
CA LEU A 70 2.56 10.97 11.34
C LEU A 70 3.22 9.66 11.81
N LEU A 71 3.09 9.34 13.10
CA LEU A 71 3.68 8.14 13.68
C LEU A 71 2.97 6.85 13.22
N PRO A 72 1.63 6.78 13.18
CA PRO A 72 0.90 5.68 12.55
C PRO A 72 1.34 5.41 11.10
N ALA A 73 1.36 6.45 10.24
CA ALA A 73 1.76 6.32 8.84
C ALA A 73 3.19 5.77 8.71
N SER A 74 4.13 6.31 9.50
CA SER A 74 5.53 5.86 9.48
C SER A 74 5.67 4.37 9.85
N LYS A 75 4.88 3.89 10.83
CA LYS A 75 4.90 2.47 11.24
C LYS A 75 4.30 1.56 10.19
N GLU A 76 3.22 1.98 9.54
CA GLU A 76 2.59 1.26 8.43
C GLU A 76 3.61 1.05 7.29
N ILE A 77 4.27 2.14 6.85
CA ILE A 77 5.26 2.05 5.77
C ILE A 77 6.47 1.21 6.16
N ALA A 78 6.96 1.32 7.40
CA ALA A 78 8.07 0.49 7.87
C ALA A 78 7.74 -1.02 7.82
N ILE A 79 6.50 -1.39 8.15
CA ILE A 79 6.03 -2.79 8.05
C ILE A 79 5.99 -3.25 6.59
N GLY A 80 5.43 -2.43 5.70
CA GLY A 80 5.38 -2.73 4.26
C GLY A 80 6.78 -2.92 3.66
N ILE A 81 7.71 -2.00 3.94
CA ILE A 81 9.11 -2.08 3.49
C ILE A 81 9.77 -3.36 4.02
N ASN A 82 9.58 -3.71 5.29
CA ASN A 82 10.18 -4.92 5.85
C ASN A 82 9.71 -6.19 5.14
N VAL A 83 8.42 -6.27 4.77
CA VAL A 83 7.89 -7.39 3.98
C VAL A 83 8.54 -7.42 2.59
N VAL A 84 8.57 -6.29 1.87
CA VAL A 84 9.22 -6.21 0.54
C VAL A 84 10.67 -6.67 0.61
N LEU A 85 11.44 -6.17 1.58
CA LEU A 85 12.85 -6.53 1.77
C LEU A 85 13.01 -8.01 2.10
N THR A 86 12.17 -8.56 2.98
CA THR A 86 12.22 -9.98 3.35
C THR A 86 11.99 -10.89 2.14
N GLU A 87 11.01 -10.54 1.30
CA GLU A 87 10.69 -11.26 0.08
C GLU A 87 11.82 -11.11 -0.97
N ALA A 88 12.31 -9.89 -1.19
CA ALA A 88 13.36 -9.60 -2.17
C ALA A 88 14.71 -10.24 -1.81
N MET A 89 15.05 -10.29 -0.52
CA MET A 89 16.27 -10.96 -0.04
C MET A 89 16.13 -12.49 0.01
N GLY A 90 14.96 -13.05 -0.34
CA GLY A 90 14.71 -14.48 -0.37
C GLY A 90 14.92 -15.18 0.98
N PHE A 91 14.69 -14.48 2.10
CA PHE A 91 15.01 -14.98 3.44
C PHE A 91 14.33 -16.33 3.70
N ARG A 92 15.14 -17.40 3.64
CA ARG A 92 14.83 -18.68 4.29
C ARG A 92 14.79 -18.43 5.80
N GLN A 93 13.59 -18.16 6.31
CA GLN A 93 13.16 -18.18 7.71
C GLN A 93 13.83 -17.21 8.71
N THR A 94 13.12 -16.12 9.00
CA THR A 94 12.63 -15.84 10.37
C THR A 94 11.38 -14.96 10.25
N PRO A 95 10.21 -15.36 10.78
CA PRO A 95 9.03 -14.50 10.74
C PRO A 95 9.28 -13.27 11.61
N PHE A 96 9.18 -12.09 11.02
CA PHE A 96 9.02 -10.86 11.79
C PHE A 96 7.75 -11.01 12.63
N ARG A 97 7.92 -11.08 13.95
CA ARG A 97 6.81 -11.19 14.90
C ARG A 97 6.64 -9.82 15.55
N PHE A 98 5.61 -9.09 15.12
CA PHE A 98 5.24 -7.85 15.77
C PHE A 98 4.79 -8.17 17.21
N THR A 99 5.55 -7.70 18.21
CA THR A 99 5.29 -7.92 19.65
C THR A 99 4.52 -6.77 20.30
N GLY A 100 4.13 -5.75 19.54
CA GLY A 100 3.28 -4.68 20.03
C GLY A 100 1.83 -5.13 20.12
N SER A 101 1.07 -4.53 21.04
CA SER A 101 -0.39 -4.62 20.99
C SER A 101 -0.88 -4.07 19.66
N THR A 102 -1.67 -4.84 18.92
CA THR A 102 -2.42 -4.34 17.76
C THR A 102 -3.20 -3.09 18.19
N PRO A 103 -2.97 -1.92 17.58
CA PRO A 103 -3.84 -0.78 17.75
C PRO A 103 -5.28 -1.21 17.41
N LYS A 104 -6.26 -0.84 18.25
CA LYS A 104 -7.66 -1.10 17.90
C LYS A 104 -7.97 -0.39 16.59
N PRO A 105 -8.58 -1.06 15.60
CA PRO A 105 -9.04 -0.40 14.39
C PRO A 105 -9.93 0.77 14.77
N GLN A 106 -9.65 1.96 14.21
CA GLN A 106 -10.52 3.11 14.41
C GLN A 106 -11.89 2.81 13.79
N LYS A 107 -12.98 3.23 14.44
CA LYS A 107 -14.35 2.84 14.07
C LYS A 107 -14.71 3.18 12.61
N HIS A 108 -14.19 4.29 12.08
CA HIS A 108 -14.43 4.69 10.69
C HIS A 108 -13.83 3.71 9.67
N ILE A 109 -12.85 2.88 10.06
CA ILE A 109 -12.13 1.96 9.16
C ILE A 109 -12.94 0.68 8.93
N LEU A 110 -13.79 0.31 9.90
CA LEU A 110 -14.63 -0.88 9.84
C LEU A 110 -15.82 -0.73 8.90
N GLU A 111 -16.20 0.51 8.56
CA GLU A 111 -17.32 0.83 7.68
C GLU A 111 -16.91 0.93 6.20
N GLN A 112 -15.61 0.98 5.91
CA GLN A 112 -15.11 1.01 4.53
C GLN A 112 -15.27 -0.37 3.88
N ARG A 113 -16.09 -0.40 2.83
CA ARG A 113 -16.40 -1.60 2.06
C ARG A 113 -15.15 -2.08 1.32
N ASP A 114 -14.86 -3.38 1.34
CA ASP A 114 -13.70 -3.94 0.63
C ASP A 114 -13.72 -3.52 -0.86
N PRO A 115 -12.60 -3.05 -1.44
CA PRO A 115 -12.52 -2.85 -2.88
C PRO A 115 -12.62 -4.20 -3.60
N PRO A 116 -13.13 -4.26 -4.83
CA PRO A 116 -13.24 -5.50 -5.60
C PRO A 116 -11.85 -6.01 -6.00
N VAL A 117 -11.22 -6.81 -5.14
CA VAL A 117 -9.78 -7.19 -5.20
C VAL A 117 -9.43 -8.08 -6.39
N ASP A 118 -10.42 -8.73 -7.01
CA ASP A 118 -10.23 -9.73 -8.07
C ASP A 118 -10.86 -9.33 -9.42
N GLU A 119 -11.37 -8.09 -9.55
CA GLU A 119 -11.99 -7.59 -10.79
C GLU A 119 -11.06 -6.63 -11.52
N PRO A 120 -10.99 -6.67 -12.87
CA PRO A 120 -10.27 -5.68 -13.65
C PRO A 120 -10.79 -4.27 -13.35
N LEU A 121 -9.93 -3.25 -13.45
CA LEU A 121 -10.29 -1.84 -13.24
C LEU A 121 -11.34 -1.40 -14.26
N ASP A 122 -12.60 -1.58 -13.90
CA ASP A 122 -13.76 -1.33 -14.74
C ASP A 122 -14.70 -0.30 -14.08
N GLU A 123 -15.89 -0.15 -14.65
CA GLU A 123 -16.88 0.81 -14.16
C GLU A 123 -17.29 0.57 -12.70
N ASN A 124 -17.18 -0.66 -12.18
CA ASN A 124 -17.48 -0.97 -10.78
C ASN A 124 -16.39 -0.44 -9.84
N TRP A 125 -15.13 -0.46 -10.27
CA TRP A 125 -14.00 0.15 -9.54
C TRP A 125 -14.13 1.67 -9.46
N MET A 126 -14.44 2.32 -10.59
CA MET A 126 -14.65 3.77 -10.63
C MET A 126 -15.85 4.18 -9.79
N LYS A 127 -16.88 3.34 -9.73
CA LYS A 127 -18.03 3.54 -8.86
C LYS A 127 -17.66 3.39 -7.38
N TRP A 128 -16.86 2.41 -7.00
CA TRP A 128 -16.40 2.22 -5.62
C TRP A 128 -15.57 3.41 -5.12
N LEU A 129 -14.65 3.93 -5.95
CA LEU A 129 -13.82 5.11 -5.66
C LEU A 129 -14.63 6.39 -5.43
N ASN A 130 -15.78 6.54 -6.10
CA ASN A 130 -16.64 7.71 -5.94
C ASN A 130 -17.58 7.60 -4.74
N ASP A 131 -17.81 6.37 -4.25
CA ASP A 131 -18.81 6.07 -3.23
C ASP A 131 -18.19 5.89 -1.81
N ASN A 132 -16.86 5.80 -1.65
CA ASN A 132 -16.15 5.49 -0.40
C ASN A 132 -14.85 6.31 -0.23
#